data_AF-U7Q0K4-F1
#
_entry.id   AF-U7Q0K4-F1
#
_cell.length_a   1.000
_cell.length_b   1.000
_cell.length_c   1.000
_cell.angle_alpha   90.00
_cell.angle_beta   90.00
_cell.angle_gamma   90.00
#
_symmetry.space_group_name_H-M   'P 1'
#
loop_
_entity.id
_entity.type
_entity.pdbx_description
1 polymer ?
#
loop_
_entity_poly.entity_id
_entity_poly.type
_entity_poly.pdbx_seq_one_letter_code
_entity_poly.pdbx_strand_id
1 'polypeptide(L)' 'MKLITLVQVSNADEDDETSIAKLLTVSYLISPILSFAVVGSLRASLASVQH' A
#
# COMPACT_ATOMS: atom_id res chain seq x y z
N MET A 1 -8.79 9.73 1.73
CA MET A 1 -9.53 10.62 2.65
C MET A 1 -9.47 10.18 4.10
N LYS A 2 -9.92 8.97 4.50
CA LYS A 2 -10.11 8.64 5.93
C LYS A 2 -8.90 8.92 6.86
N LEU A 3 -7.68 8.55 6.44
CA LEU A 3 -6.46 8.83 7.21
C LEU A 3 -6.08 10.32 7.20
N ILE A 4 -6.15 10.98 6.05
CA ILE A 4 -5.87 12.43 5.91
C ILE A 4 -6.86 13.24 6.77
N THR A 5 -8.15 12.89 6.74
CA THR A 5 -9.18 13.52 7.57
C THR A 5 -8.94 13.30 9.07
N LEU A 6 -8.40 12.14 9.47
CA LEU A 6 -8.04 11.92 10.87
C LEU A 6 -6.93 12.88 11.32
N VAL A 7 -5.93 13.10 10.47
CA VAL A 7 -4.80 14.03 10.73
C VAL A 7 -5.29 15.47 10.84
N GLN A 8 -6.16 15.89 9.92
CA GLN A 8 -6.81 17.21 9.95
C GLN A 8 -7.66 17.41 11.22
N VAL A 9 -8.42 16.39 11.67
CA VAL A 9 -9.21 16.46 12.91
C VAL A 9 -8.33 16.40 14.15
N SER A 10 -7.18 15.74 14.08
CA SER A 10 -6.20 15.66 15.16
C SER A 10 -5.45 16.98 15.40
N ASN A 11 -5.71 18.05 14.65
CA ASN A 11 -4.92 19.29 14.65
C ASN A 11 -3.41 19.00 14.50
N ALA A 12 -3.06 17.99 13.71
CA ALA A 12 -1.67 17.74 13.37
C ALA A 12 -1.16 18.85 12.45
N ASP A 13 0.15 19.11 12.49
CA ASP A 13 0.76 20.14 11.68
C ASP A 13 0.66 19.82 10.16
N GLU A 14 0.74 20.84 9.30
CA GLU A 14 0.70 20.68 7.85
C GLU A 14 1.82 19.73 7.35
N ASP A 15 2.96 19.72 8.03
CA ASP A 15 4.07 18.79 7.78
C ASP A 15 3.70 17.33 8.03
N ASP A 16 2.90 17.04 9.06
CA ASP A 16 2.42 15.70 9.39
C ASP A 16 1.40 15.20 8.34
N GLU A 17 0.47 16.08 7.93
CA GLU A 17 -0.49 15.78 6.86
C GLU A 17 0.21 15.43 5.56
N THR A 18 1.20 16.23 5.18
CA THR A 18 1.99 16.01 3.96
C THR A 18 2.78 14.70 4.04
N SER A 19 3.36 14.39 5.20
CA SER A 19 4.12 13.15 5.42
C SER A 19 3.22 11.92 5.30
N ILE A 20 2.01 11.98 5.87
CA ILE A 20 1.03 10.89 5.78
C ILE A 20 0.50 10.75 4.36
N ALA A 21 0.24 11.85 3.64
CA ALA A 21 -0.16 11.81 2.24
C ALA A 21 0.90 11.10 1.37
N LYS A 22 2.18 11.44 1.54
CA LYS A 22 3.30 10.78 0.83
C LYS A 22 3.37 9.29 1.16
N LEU A 23 3.24 8.92 2.43
CA LEU A 23 3.24 7.52 2.87
C LEU A 23 2.08 6.74 2.23
N LEU A 24 0.89 7.34 2.16
CA LEU A 24 -0.27 6.73 1.50
C LEU A 24 -0.05 6.54 0.01
N THR A 25 0.52 7.52 -0.67
CA THR A 25 0.86 7.41 -2.10
C THR A 25 1.84 6.26 -2.34
N VAL A 26 2.89 6.15 -1.53
CA VAL A 26 3.88 5.06 -1.63
C VAL A 26 3.24 3.70 -1.32
N SER A 27 2.42 3.63 -0.27
CA SER A 27 1.70 2.40 0.09
C SER A 27 0.77 1.94 -1.04
N TYR A 28 0.08 2.88 -1.69
CA TYR A 28 -0.78 2.60 -2.82
C TYR A 28 0.01 2.14 -4.05
N LEU A 29 1.24 2.63 -4.23
CA LEU A 29 2.15 2.18 -5.29
C LEU A 29 2.73 0.78 -5.03
N ILE A 30 3.03 0.44 -3.77
CA ILE A 30 3.56 -0.88 -3.39
C ILE A 30 2.48 -1.96 -3.45
N SER A 31 1.22 -1.61 -3.17
CA SER A 31 0.09 -2.54 -3.18
C SER A 31 -0.05 -3.39 -4.45
N PRO A 32 0.00 -2.83 -5.69
CA PRO A 32 -0.02 -3.64 -6.90
C PRO A 32 1.23 -4.51 -7.05
N ILE A 33 2.41 -4.03 -6.64
CA ILE A 33 3.66 -4.81 -6.70
C ILE A 33 3.54 -6.06 -5.84
N LEU A 34 3.05 -5.92 -4.60
CA LEU A 34 2.79 -7.04 -3.71
C LEU A 34 1.73 -7.98 -4.30
N SER A 35 0.68 -7.44 -4.91
CA SER A 35 -0.36 -8.24 -5.57
C SER A 35 0.23 -9.09 -6.71
N PHE A 36 1.10 -8.51 -7.55
CA PHE A 36 1.81 -9.25 -8.60
C PHE A 36 2.76 -10.30 -8.03
N ALA A 37 3.49 -10.00 -6.95
CA ALA A 37 4.37 -10.95 -6.29
C ALA A 37 3.58 -12.15 -5.74
N VAL A 38 2.43 -11.92 -5.12
CA VAL A 38 1.53 -12.97 -4.60
C VAL A 38 0.94 -13.81 -5.73
N VAL A 39 0.46 -13.19 -6.81
CA VAL A 39 -0.08 -13.94 -7.97
C VAL A 39 1.02 -14.72 -8.67
N GLY A 40 2.21 -14.15 -8.83
CA GLY A 40 3.37 -14.81 -9.41
C GLY A 40 3.82 -16.02 -8.60
N SER A 41 3.90 -15.90 -7.27
CA SER A 41 4.25 -17.01 -6.39
C SER A 41 3.19 -18.12 -6.40
N LEU A 42 1.91 -17.76 -6.41
CA LEU A 42 0.82 -18.73 -6.55
C LEU A 42 0.93 -19.51 -7.87
N ARG A 43 1.19 -18.81 -8.98
CA ARG A 43 1.35 -19.46 -10.30
C ARG A 43 2.59 -20.34 -10.37
N ALA A 44 3.71 -19.93 -9.77
CA ALA A 44 4.92 -20.74 -9.69
C ALA A 44 4.70 -22.02 -8.89
N SER A 45 4.03 -21.94 -7.75
CA SER A 45 3.68 -23.10 -6.92
C SER A 45 2.77 -24.07 -7.67
N LEU A 46 1.73 -23.56 -8.35
CA LEU A 46 0.86 -24.41 -9.18
C LEU A 46 1.62 -25.07 -10.32
N ALA A 47 2.52 -24.34 -10.99
CA ALA A 47 3.38 -24.91 -12.04
C ALA A 47 4.31 -26.02 -11.51
N SER A 48 4.81 -25.89 -10.27
CA SER A 48 5.68 -26.90 -9.65
C SER A 48 4.94 -28.18 -9.23
N VAL A 49 3.63 -28.10 -9.00
CA VAL A 49 2.81 -29.26 -8.58
C VAL A 49 2.10 -29.90 -9.78
N GLN A 50 1.87 -29.14 -10.85
CA GLN A 50 1.22 -29.64 -12.08
C GLN A 50 2.22 -30.25 -13.09
N HIS A 51 3.53 -30.04 -12.92
CA HIS A 51 4.60 -30.75 -13.64
C HIS A 51 5.25 -31.81 -12.76
#